data_AF-A0A3D5SBY2-F1
#
_entry.id   AF-A0A3D5SBY2-F1
#
_cell.length_a   1.000
_cell.length_b   1.000
_cell.length_c   1.000
_cell.angle_alpha   90.00
_cell.angle_beta   90.00
_cell.angle_gamma   90.00
#
_symmetry.space_group_name_H-M   'P 1'
#
loop_
_entity.id
_entity.type
_entity.pdbx_description
1 polymer ?
#
loop_
_entity_poly.entity_id
_entity_poly.type
_entity_poly.pdbx_seq_one_letter_code
_entity_poly.pdbx_strand_id
1 'polypeptide(L)'
;MDNIRRLKSSSHSRKIFTLSIAVLVCATLFFIVSTFIFLRDADRDAKYLEMASDMRVLLHQISTSSRAATAGDSSAFSTLQKATDRFDRSYRILQTGDSQLPGVGMMMKAELQALGGIWLSVKNNSETIVNNRDRILFLHDVAKTLNESIPELQREYNRVVEVLLDRNASNEQIVYAQKQLLLAERIARNVDKMLSGGEATSQAADQFNLDASIFGGVLTGMLEGDKQLGLERIKDAKARVSLERINTLFDFVSGSVDDIFEASPDLLSAKNAADGILNNSPKILDSTNSVVEG
;
A
#
# COMPACT_ATOMS: atom_id res chain seq x y z
N MET A 1 -92.06 39.73 15.67
CA MET A 1 -91.23 39.24 14.55
C MET A 1 -89.75 39.14 14.97
N ASP A 2 -89.44 38.41 16.06
CA ASP A 2 -88.08 38.42 16.65
C ASP A 2 -87.39 37.05 16.76
N ASN A 3 -88.02 35.96 16.32
CA ASN A 3 -87.45 34.61 16.45
C ASN A 3 -86.70 34.08 15.21
N ILE A 4 -86.60 34.86 14.13
CA ILE A 4 -85.96 34.43 12.87
C ILE A 4 -84.52 35.00 12.69
N ARG A 5 -84.15 36.06 13.43
CA ARG A 5 -82.79 36.65 13.37
C ARG A 5 -81.72 35.90 14.19
N ARG A 6 -82.10 35.12 15.22
CA ARG A 6 -81.13 34.35 16.04
C ARG A 6 -80.61 33.06 15.38
N LEU A 7 -81.32 32.49 14.40
CA LEU A 7 -80.91 31.24 13.75
C LEU A 7 -79.82 31.44 12.68
N LYS A 8 -79.76 32.61 12.02
CA LYS A 8 -78.76 32.92 10.99
C LYS A 8 -77.37 33.27 11.57
N SER A 9 -77.32 33.83 12.78
CA SER A 9 -76.07 34.13 13.50
C SER A 9 -75.40 32.86 14.05
N SER A 10 -76.17 31.88 14.55
CA SER A 10 -75.61 30.64 15.11
C SER A 10 -75.03 29.68 14.06
N SER A 11 -75.47 29.77 12.81
CA SER A 11 -74.93 29.00 11.68
C SER A 11 -73.61 29.59 11.18
N HIS A 12 -73.49 30.92 11.16
CA HIS A 12 -72.27 31.60 10.72
C HIS A 12 -71.15 31.46 11.76
N SER A 13 -71.47 31.61 13.05
CA SER A 13 -70.51 31.38 14.15
C SER A 13 -70.02 29.93 14.20
N ARG A 14 -70.90 28.94 14.01
CA ARG A 14 -70.51 27.52 13.92
C ARG A 14 -69.62 27.24 12.70
N LYS A 15 -69.92 27.82 11.53
CA LYS A 15 -69.10 27.67 10.32
C LYS A 15 -67.72 28.31 10.45
N ILE A 16 -67.63 29.49 11.07
CA ILE A 16 -66.37 30.16 11.37
C ILE A 16 -65.57 29.32 12.38
N PHE A 17 -66.21 28.82 13.44
CA PHE A 17 -65.56 27.96 14.43
C PHE A 17 -65.03 26.65 13.83
N THR A 18 -65.81 25.97 12.97
CA THR A 18 -65.35 24.76 12.27
C THR A 18 -64.23 25.06 11.27
N LEU A 19 -64.26 26.22 10.60
CA LEU A 19 -63.20 26.64 9.69
C LEU A 19 -61.90 26.94 10.45
N SER A 20 -61.98 27.63 11.59
CA SER A 20 -60.84 27.90 12.47
C SER A 20 -60.20 26.62 13.01
N ILE A 21 -61.01 25.62 13.38
CA ILE A 21 -60.50 24.31 13.82
C ILE A 21 -59.83 23.57 12.66
N ALA A 22 -60.42 23.59 11.45
CA ALA A 22 -59.83 22.94 10.29
C ALA A 22 -58.48 23.56 9.88
N VAL A 23 -58.36 24.89 9.92
CA VAL A 23 -57.11 25.60 9.64
C VAL A 23 -56.05 25.28 10.70
N LEU A 24 -56.43 25.19 11.97
CA LEU A 24 -55.51 24.86 13.06
C LEU A 24 -54.96 23.43 12.91
N VAL A 25 -55.82 22.46 12.58
CA VAL A 25 -55.41 21.07 12.33
C VAL A 25 -54.46 20.97 11.12
N CYS A 26 -54.74 21.68 10.02
CA CYS A 26 -53.84 21.73 8.87
C CYS A 26 -52.48 22.37 9.21
N ALA A 27 -52.45 23.43 10.01
CA ALA A 27 -51.21 24.07 10.46
C ALA A 27 -50.39 23.14 11.36
N THR A 28 -51.03 22.38 12.25
CA THR A 28 -50.35 21.37 13.09
C THR A 28 -49.80 20.22 12.26
N LEU A 29 -50.54 19.72 11.26
CA LEU A 29 -50.05 18.68 10.35
C LEU A 29 -48.88 19.18 9.49
N PHE A 30 -48.95 20.41 8.98
CA PHE A 30 -47.85 21.04 8.26
C PHE A 30 -46.62 21.21 9.16
N PHE A 31 -46.81 21.62 10.42
CA PHE A 31 -45.72 21.71 11.39
C PHE A 31 -45.10 20.35 11.70
N ILE A 32 -45.90 19.30 11.91
CA ILE A 32 -45.40 17.93 12.14
C ILE A 32 -44.64 17.42 10.91
N VAL A 33 -45.15 17.63 9.70
CA VAL A 33 -44.46 17.23 8.45
C VAL A 33 -43.18 18.04 8.25
N SER A 34 -43.20 19.35 8.52
CA SER A 34 -42.04 20.23 8.43
C SER A 34 -40.97 19.86 9.45
N THR A 35 -41.34 19.63 10.71
CA THR A 35 -40.45 19.12 11.77
C THR A 35 -39.93 17.72 11.44
N PHE A 36 -40.75 16.85 10.86
CA PHE A 36 -40.32 15.51 10.44
C PHE A 36 -39.34 15.55 9.26
N ILE A 37 -39.55 16.45 8.29
CA ILE A 37 -38.60 16.70 7.19
C ILE A 37 -37.30 17.29 7.76
N PHE A 38 -37.38 18.31 8.61
CA PHE A 38 -36.23 18.96 9.25
C PHE A 38 -35.41 18.00 10.12
N LEU A 39 -36.06 17.16 10.94
CA LEU A 39 -35.40 16.13 11.74
C LEU A 39 -34.77 15.05 10.86
N ARG A 40 -35.47 14.64 9.78
CA ARG A 40 -34.93 13.68 8.80
C ARG A 40 -33.75 14.25 8.02
N ASP A 41 -33.76 15.54 7.71
CA ASP A 41 -32.67 16.23 7.04
C ASP A 41 -31.48 16.41 8.00
N ALA A 42 -31.72 16.77 9.27
CA ALA A 42 -30.68 16.80 10.30
C ALA A 42 -30.02 15.43 10.57
N ASP A 43 -30.79 14.34 10.62
CA ASP A 43 -30.27 12.98 10.73
C ASP A 43 -29.47 12.54 9.48
N ARG A 44 -29.83 13.05 8.30
CA ARG A 44 -29.10 12.79 7.05
C ARG A 44 -27.81 13.58 6.98
N ASP A 45 -27.85 14.86 7.33
CA ASP A 45 -26.67 15.73 7.39
C ASP A 45 -25.64 15.19 8.37
N ALA A 46 -26.09 14.70 9.55
CA ALA A 46 -25.24 14.01 10.50
C ALA A 46 -24.56 12.78 9.91
N LYS A 47 -25.29 11.96 9.13
CA LYS A 47 -24.73 10.78 8.46
C LYS A 47 -23.75 11.13 7.33
N TYR A 48 -23.99 12.20 6.56
CA TYR A 48 -23.03 12.65 5.55
C TYR A 48 -21.75 13.20 6.20
N LEU A 49 -21.88 13.92 7.33
CA LEU A 49 -20.73 14.41 8.10
C LEU A 49 -19.92 13.26 8.72
N GLU A 50 -20.60 12.24 9.25
CA GLU A 50 -19.98 11.01 9.74
C GLU A 50 -19.23 10.30 8.61
N MET A 51 -19.88 10.09 7.46
CA MET A 51 -19.26 9.43 6.30
C MET A 51 -18.04 10.19 5.78
N ALA A 52 -18.09 11.52 5.73
CA ALA A 52 -16.93 12.31 5.33
C ALA A 52 -15.79 12.23 6.36
N SER A 53 -16.11 12.19 7.65
CA SER A 53 -15.12 11.99 8.72
C SER A 53 -14.47 10.60 8.62
N ASP A 54 -15.27 9.56 8.36
CA ASP A 54 -14.81 8.20 8.08
C ASP A 54 -13.89 8.16 6.86
N MET A 55 -14.25 8.86 5.78
CA MET A 55 -13.42 8.95 4.57
C MET A 55 -12.05 9.59 4.86
N ARG A 56 -11.96 10.60 5.74
CA ARG A 56 -10.68 11.18 6.17
C ARG A 56 -9.82 10.15 6.93
N VAL A 57 -10.44 9.40 7.84
CA VAL A 57 -9.74 8.33 8.60
C VAL A 57 -9.26 7.22 7.65
N LEU A 58 -10.11 6.78 6.74
CA LEU A 58 -9.78 5.77 5.74
C LEU A 58 -8.62 6.23 4.84
N LEU A 59 -8.61 7.48 4.41
CA LEU A 59 -7.51 8.03 3.62
C LEU A 59 -6.19 8.04 4.39
N HIS A 60 -6.22 8.41 5.68
CA HIS A 60 -5.04 8.31 6.53
C HIS A 60 -4.58 6.85 6.67
N GLN A 61 -5.51 5.91 6.82
CA GLN A 61 -5.22 4.48 6.87
C GLN A 61 -4.62 3.97 5.55
N ILE A 62 -5.13 4.40 4.39
CA ILE A 62 -4.56 4.09 3.07
C ILE A 62 -3.12 4.60 2.97
N SER A 63 -2.87 5.86 3.35
CA SER A 63 -1.54 6.48 3.30
C SER A 63 -0.51 5.82 4.25
N THR A 64 -0.94 5.42 5.44
CA THR A 64 -0.06 4.76 6.41
C THR A 64 0.20 3.30 6.03
N SER A 65 -0.84 2.56 5.64
CA SER A 65 -0.72 1.16 5.24
C SER A 65 -0.01 0.97 3.89
N SER A 66 -0.10 1.92 2.94
CA SER A 66 0.66 1.86 1.69
C SER A 66 2.17 1.93 1.93
N ARG A 67 2.62 2.80 2.84
CA ARG A 67 4.02 2.91 3.25
C ARG A 67 4.49 1.66 4.00
N ALA A 68 3.70 1.15 4.94
CA ALA A 68 4.04 -0.05 5.68
C ALA A 68 4.11 -1.29 4.76
N ALA A 69 3.16 -1.45 3.83
CA ALA A 69 3.13 -2.54 2.87
C ALA A 69 4.36 -2.50 1.94
N THR A 70 4.69 -1.34 1.38
CA THR A 70 5.91 -1.17 0.56
C THR A 70 7.22 -1.23 1.36
N ALA A 71 7.15 -1.21 2.69
CA ALA A 71 8.26 -1.46 3.60
C ALA A 71 8.33 -2.92 4.09
N GLY A 72 7.51 -3.82 3.52
CA GLY A 72 7.56 -5.26 3.81
C GLY A 72 6.63 -5.73 4.94
N ASP A 73 5.76 -4.88 5.47
CA ASP A 73 4.76 -5.32 6.46
C ASP A 73 3.63 -6.10 5.78
N SER A 74 3.66 -7.43 5.93
CA SER A 74 2.67 -8.35 5.35
C SER A 74 1.22 -8.06 5.78
N SER A 75 1.01 -7.52 6.99
CA SER A 75 -0.32 -7.23 7.54
C SER A 75 -0.90 -5.93 6.96
N ALA A 76 -0.02 -5.01 6.55
CA ALA A 76 -0.40 -3.72 5.99
C ALA A 76 -1.12 -3.86 4.64
N PHE A 77 -0.81 -4.89 3.84
CA PHE A 77 -1.51 -5.15 2.57
C PHE A 77 -3.02 -5.38 2.76
N SER A 78 -3.41 -6.21 3.73
CA SER A 78 -4.84 -6.42 4.02
C SER A 78 -5.49 -5.14 4.55
N THR A 79 -4.76 -4.35 5.32
CA THR A 79 -5.23 -3.08 5.86
C THR A 79 -5.47 -2.07 4.75
N LEU A 80 -4.53 -1.95 3.81
CA LEU A 80 -4.62 -1.11 2.62
C LEU A 80 -5.85 -1.49 1.78
N GLN A 81 -5.98 -2.77 1.42
CA GLN A 81 -7.10 -3.25 0.61
C GLN A 81 -8.45 -2.93 1.26
N LYS A 82 -8.61 -3.25 2.55
CA LYS A 82 -9.87 -3.00 3.27
C LYS A 82 -10.20 -1.51 3.37
N ALA A 83 -9.21 -0.66 3.61
CA ALA A 83 -9.41 0.77 3.70
C ALA A 83 -9.80 1.35 2.33
N THR A 84 -9.14 0.93 1.26
CA THR A 84 -9.46 1.31 -0.12
C THR A 84 -10.87 0.87 -0.52
N ASP A 85 -11.25 -0.36 -0.22
CA ASP A 85 -12.60 -0.88 -0.51
C ASP A 85 -13.69 -0.13 0.26
N ARG A 86 -13.43 0.23 1.51
CA ARG A 86 -14.37 1.02 2.33
C ARG A 86 -14.53 2.43 1.77
N PHE A 87 -13.45 3.08 1.38
CA PHE A 87 -13.51 4.41 0.79
C PHE A 87 -14.24 4.39 -0.55
N ASP A 88 -13.98 3.40 -1.42
CA ASP A 88 -14.70 3.23 -2.70
C ASP A 88 -16.20 3.08 -2.49
N ARG A 89 -16.61 2.31 -1.47
CA ARG A 89 -18.02 2.17 -1.09
C ARG A 89 -18.62 3.49 -0.63
N SER A 90 -17.98 4.23 0.28
CA SER A 90 -18.47 5.54 0.74
C SER A 90 -18.60 6.52 -0.42
N TYR A 91 -17.63 6.55 -1.34
CA TYR A 91 -17.70 7.37 -2.55
C TYR A 91 -18.90 7.00 -3.45
N ARG A 92 -19.17 5.71 -3.66
CA ARG A 92 -20.36 5.27 -4.43
C ARG A 92 -21.67 5.65 -3.74
N ILE A 93 -21.75 5.53 -2.42
CA ILE A 93 -22.94 5.95 -1.66
C ILE A 93 -23.18 7.46 -1.85
N LEU A 94 -22.14 8.30 -1.83
CA LEU A 94 -22.28 9.73 -2.14
C LEU A 94 -22.81 9.96 -3.57
N GLN A 95 -22.35 9.18 -4.55
CA GLN A 95 -22.77 9.36 -5.95
C GLN A 95 -24.22 8.91 -6.20
N THR A 96 -24.57 7.68 -5.82
CA THR A 96 -25.82 7.03 -6.23
C THR A 96 -26.80 6.82 -5.08
N GLY A 97 -26.36 6.97 -3.83
CA GLY A 97 -27.12 6.60 -2.65
C GLY A 97 -27.14 5.10 -2.41
N ASP A 98 -27.79 4.72 -1.32
CA ASP A 98 -28.11 3.36 -0.94
C ASP A 98 -29.51 3.27 -0.30
N SER A 99 -29.81 2.16 0.38
CA SER A 99 -31.10 1.97 1.07
C SER A 99 -31.36 2.95 2.23
N GLN A 100 -30.33 3.62 2.74
CA GLN A 100 -30.40 4.47 3.93
C GLN A 100 -30.19 5.96 3.63
N LEU A 101 -29.38 6.28 2.61
CA LEU A 101 -28.97 7.62 2.25
C LEU A 101 -29.21 7.86 0.75
N PRO A 102 -29.92 8.93 0.37
CA PRO A 102 -30.01 9.31 -1.04
C PRO A 102 -28.64 9.73 -1.58
N GLY A 103 -28.41 9.55 -2.88
CA GLY A 103 -27.20 10.05 -3.53
C GLY A 103 -27.25 11.57 -3.67
N VAL A 104 -26.11 12.24 -3.47
CA VAL A 104 -25.95 13.69 -3.69
C VAL A 104 -25.32 14.01 -5.05
N GLY A 105 -25.07 12.98 -5.88
CA GLY A 105 -24.43 13.09 -7.20
C GLY A 105 -25.04 14.07 -8.19
N MET A 106 -26.35 14.34 -8.11
CA MET A 106 -27.01 15.35 -8.96
C MET A 106 -26.84 16.78 -8.43
N MET A 107 -26.72 16.96 -7.11
CA MET A 107 -26.59 18.27 -6.46
C MET A 107 -25.14 18.74 -6.42
N MET A 108 -24.20 17.81 -6.23
CA MET A 108 -22.76 18.09 -6.04
C MET A 108 -21.91 17.46 -7.17
N LYS A 109 -22.39 17.60 -8.40
CA LYS A 109 -21.81 16.89 -9.54
C LYS A 109 -20.35 17.26 -9.78
N ALA A 110 -19.99 18.54 -9.66
CA ALA A 110 -18.65 19.03 -9.94
C ALA A 110 -17.65 18.57 -8.86
N GLU A 111 -18.06 18.66 -7.59
CA GLU A 111 -17.28 18.30 -6.41
C GLU A 111 -17.02 16.79 -6.38
N LEU A 112 -18.05 15.98 -6.64
CA LEU A 112 -17.91 14.52 -6.70
C LEU A 112 -17.11 14.06 -7.92
N GLN A 113 -17.18 14.76 -9.05
CA GLN A 113 -16.31 14.47 -10.20
C GLN A 113 -14.84 14.79 -9.90
N ALA A 114 -14.55 15.93 -9.27
CA ALA A 114 -13.20 16.29 -8.85
C ALA A 114 -12.62 15.27 -7.85
N LEU A 115 -13.39 14.92 -6.82
CA LEU A 115 -13.02 13.89 -5.85
C LEU A 115 -12.79 12.52 -6.53
N GLY A 116 -13.67 12.14 -7.45
CA GLY A 116 -13.59 10.87 -8.18
C GLY A 116 -12.33 10.72 -9.02
N GLY A 117 -11.90 11.79 -9.69
CA GLY A 117 -10.66 11.78 -10.48
C GLY A 117 -9.42 11.51 -9.63
N ILE A 118 -9.32 12.18 -8.48
CA ILE A 118 -8.20 11.99 -7.55
C ILE A 118 -8.30 10.61 -6.87
N TRP A 119 -9.50 10.21 -6.47
CA TRP A 119 -9.77 8.91 -5.86
C TRP A 119 -9.37 7.75 -6.76
N LEU A 120 -9.71 7.80 -8.05
CA LEU A 120 -9.35 6.76 -9.01
C LEU A 120 -7.83 6.56 -9.07
N SER A 121 -7.04 7.65 -9.03
CA SER A 121 -5.58 7.55 -8.97
C SER A 121 -5.09 6.88 -7.68
N VAL A 122 -5.63 7.25 -6.51
CA VAL A 122 -5.29 6.64 -5.22
C VAL A 122 -5.69 5.16 -5.16
N LYS A 123 -6.85 4.82 -5.70
CA LYS A 123 -7.34 3.45 -5.80
C LYS A 123 -6.42 2.59 -6.67
N ASN A 124 -6.13 3.02 -7.90
CA ASN A 124 -5.24 2.30 -8.80
C ASN A 124 -3.84 2.10 -8.19
N ASN A 125 -3.30 3.13 -7.52
CA ASN A 125 -2.04 3.01 -6.81
C ASN A 125 -2.11 1.99 -5.66
N SER A 126 -3.21 1.97 -4.91
CA SER A 126 -3.40 0.99 -3.83
C SER A 126 -3.46 -0.43 -4.38
N GLU A 127 -4.18 -0.63 -5.48
CA GLU A 127 -4.26 -1.92 -6.18
C GLU A 127 -2.90 -2.37 -6.70
N THR A 128 -2.09 -1.46 -7.28
CA THR A 128 -0.71 -1.77 -7.70
C THR A 128 0.14 -2.29 -6.54
N ILE A 129 0.03 -1.69 -5.35
CA ILE A 129 0.77 -2.17 -4.16
C ILE A 129 0.27 -3.55 -3.74
N VAL A 130 -1.05 -3.74 -3.64
CA VAL A 130 -1.65 -5.02 -3.21
C VAL A 130 -1.34 -6.15 -4.18
N ASN A 131 -1.41 -5.89 -5.49
CA ASN A 131 -1.15 -6.90 -6.52
C ASN A 131 0.32 -7.34 -6.55
N ASN A 132 1.25 -6.49 -6.10
CA ASN A 132 2.67 -6.80 -6.03
C ASN A 132 3.12 -7.33 -4.65
N ARG A 133 2.18 -7.70 -3.77
CA ARG A 133 2.45 -8.14 -2.39
C ARG A 133 3.55 -9.18 -2.29
N ASP A 134 3.41 -10.29 -3.02
CA ASP A 134 4.30 -11.43 -2.83
C ASP A 134 5.73 -11.11 -3.30
N ARG A 135 5.87 -10.31 -4.36
CA ARG A 135 7.17 -9.84 -4.86
C ARG A 135 7.87 -8.88 -3.89
N ILE A 136 7.10 -7.97 -3.28
CA ILE A 136 7.63 -7.04 -2.27
C ILE A 136 8.11 -7.82 -1.03
N LEU A 137 7.29 -8.75 -0.54
CA LEU A 137 7.65 -9.58 0.63
C LEU A 137 8.87 -10.44 0.35
N PHE A 138 8.90 -11.10 -0.81
CA PHE A 138 10.02 -11.91 -1.25
C PHE A 138 11.34 -11.13 -1.25
N LEU A 139 11.37 -9.92 -1.82
CA LEU A 139 12.62 -9.16 -1.86
C LEU A 139 13.06 -8.66 -0.48
N HIS A 140 12.11 -8.34 0.41
CA HIS A 140 12.43 -8.04 1.81
C HIS A 140 13.02 -9.25 2.54
N ASP A 141 12.50 -10.46 2.30
CA ASP A 141 13.04 -11.69 2.86
C ASP A 141 14.45 -12.00 2.34
N VAL A 142 14.70 -11.75 1.04
CA VAL A 142 16.05 -11.81 0.43
C VAL A 142 17.01 -10.85 1.11
N ALA A 143 16.64 -9.57 1.22
CA ALA A 143 17.49 -8.57 1.84
C ALA A 143 17.82 -8.92 3.29
N LYS A 144 16.81 -9.35 4.05
CA LYS A 144 16.97 -9.76 5.45
C LYS A 144 17.91 -10.96 5.56
N THR A 145 17.63 -12.03 4.82
CA THR A 145 18.42 -13.27 4.85
C THR A 145 19.87 -13.01 4.47
N LEU A 146 20.10 -12.22 3.43
CA LEU A 146 21.45 -11.88 2.99
C LEU A 146 22.18 -11.03 4.03
N ASN A 147 21.55 -9.97 4.56
CA ASN A 147 22.14 -9.12 5.59
C ASN A 147 22.48 -9.89 6.88
N GLU A 148 21.63 -10.83 7.29
CA GLU A 148 21.89 -11.74 8.43
C GLU A 148 23.04 -12.72 8.14
N SER A 149 23.25 -13.09 6.87
CA SER A 149 24.27 -14.05 6.45
C SER A 149 25.66 -13.43 6.22
N ILE A 150 25.76 -12.12 5.93
CA ILE A 150 27.04 -11.43 5.64
C ILE A 150 28.12 -11.69 6.72
N PRO A 151 27.85 -11.55 8.03
CA PRO A 151 28.90 -11.76 9.02
C PRO A 151 29.46 -13.19 9.06
N GLU A 152 28.62 -14.20 8.76
CA GLU A 152 29.09 -15.59 8.66
C GLU A 152 29.83 -15.82 7.34
N LEU A 153 29.33 -15.31 6.22
CA LEU A 153 30.03 -15.33 4.94
C LEU A 153 31.44 -14.75 5.06
N GLN A 154 31.57 -13.62 5.77
CA GLN A 154 32.86 -12.99 6.05
C GLN A 154 33.80 -13.91 6.84
N ARG A 155 33.31 -14.54 7.91
CA ARG A 155 34.12 -15.48 8.70
C ARG A 155 34.56 -16.69 7.89
N GLU A 156 33.66 -17.29 7.13
CA GLU A 156 33.97 -18.50 6.36
C GLU A 156 34.95 -18.20 5.22
N TYR A 157 34.80 -17.07 4.51
CA TYR A 157 35.76 -16.70 3.47
C TYR A 157 37.13 -16.35 4.06
N ASN A 158 37.20 -15.71 5.23
CA ASN A 158 38.48 -15.49 5.92
C ASN A 158 39.18 -16.82 6.23
N ARG A 159 38.44 -17.84 6.69
CA ARG A 159 39.00 -19.19 6.90
C ARG A 159 39.48 -19.84 5.60
N VAL A 160 38.74 -19.66 4.50
CA VAL A 160 39.18 -20.14 3.17
C VAL A 160 40.50 -19.47 2.80
N VAL A 161 40.61 -18.15 2.94
CA VAL A 161 41.83 -17.38 2.63
C VAL A 161 43.01 -17.82 3.51
N GLU A 162 42.80 -18.01 4.82
CA GLU A 162 43.83 -18.52 5.75
C GLU A 162 44.36 -19.88 5.29
N VAL A 163 43.47 -20.83 4.95
CA VAL A 163 43.87 -22.16 4.48
C VAL A 163 44.60 -22.08 3.13
N LEU A 164 44.15 -21.22 2.21
CA LEU A 164 44.83 -21.03 0.93
C LEU A 164 46.25 -20.49 1.11
N LEU A 165 46.46 -19.57 2.05
CA LEU A 165 47.79 -19.07 2.41
C LEU A 165 48.67 -20.18 3.02
N ASP A 166 48.14 -20.94 3.99
CA ASP A 166 48.86 -22.05 4.64
C ASP A 166 49.29 -23.15 3.64
N ARG A 167 48.52 -23.33 2.56
CA ARG A 167 48.78 -24.32 1.51
C ARG A 167 49.61 -23.78 0.34
N ASN A 168 50.06 -22.52 0.40
CA ASN A 168 50.75 -21.85 -0.71
C ASN A 168 49.97 -21.96 -2.03
N ALA A 169 48.66 -21.75 -1.95
CA ALA A 169 47.80 -21.68 -3.14
C ALA A 169 48.26 -20.56 -4.08
N SER A 170 47.81 -20.59 -5.34
CA SER A 170 48.17 -19.55 -6.30
C SER A 170 47.65 -18.18 -5.85
N ASN A 171 48.39 -17.12 -6.17
CA ASN A 171 47.97 -15.74 -5.87
C ASN A 171 46.59 -15.43 -6.46
N GLU A 172 46.29 -16.00 -7.62
CA GLU A 172 45.00 -15.84 -8.28
C GLU A 172 43.85 -16.44 -7.46
N GLN A 173 43.99 -17.66 -6.91
CA GLN A 173 42.97 -18.26 -6.04
C GLN A 173 42.73 -17.43 -4.78
N ILE A 174 43.79 -16.92 -4.16
CA ILE A 174 43.70 -16.06 -2.97
C ILE A 174 42.94 -14.77 -3.30
N VAL A 175 43.27 -14.13 -4.42
CA VAL A 175 42.60 -12.90 -4.87
C VAL A 175 41.11 -13.15 -5.15
N TYR A 176 40.76 -14.26 -5.80
CA TYR A 176 39.35 -14.62 -6.01
C TYR A 176 38.62 -14.76 -4.69
N ALA A 177 39.17 -15.50 -3.72
CA ALA A 177 38.56 -15.69 -2.41
C ALA A 177 38.37 -14.37 -1.65
N GLN A 178 39.37 -13.48 -1.67
CA GLN A 178 39.27 -12.16 -1.04
C GLN A 178 38.19 -11.28 -1.69
N LYS A 179 38.07 -11.31 -3.03
CA LYS A 179 37.07 -10.50 -3.75
C LYS A 179 35.63 -10.92 -3.43
N GLN A 180 35.39 -12.17 -3.05
CA GLN A 180 34.04 -12.64 -2.70
C GLN A 180 33.43 -11.88 -1.52
N LEU A 181 34.26 -11.45 -0.56
CA LEU A 181 33.82 -10.63 0.58
C LEU A 181 33.19 -9.32 0.11
N LEU A 182 33.87 -8.62 -0.81
CA LEU A 182 33.37 -7.37 -1.38
C LEU A 182 32.11 -7.60 -2.21
N LEU A 183 32.06 -8.70 -2.97
CA LEU A 183 30.89 -9.05 -3.78
C LEU A 183 29.66 -9.31 -2.89
N ALA A 184 29.79 -10.10 -1.83
CA ALA A 184 28.69 -10.34 -0.88
C ALA A 184 28.08 -9.05 -0.34
N GLU A 185 28.92 -8.09 0.07
CA GLU A 185 28.42 -6.79 0.52
C GLU A 185 27.81 -5.96 -0.60
N ARG A 186 28.36 -6.00 -1.81
CA ARG A 186 27.79 -5.28 -2.96
C ARG A 186 26.43 -5.81 -3.34
N ILE A 187 26.27 -7.14 -3.33
CA ILE A 187 24.98 -7.82 -3.58
C ILE A 187 23.96 -7.30 -2.56
N ALA A 188 24.27 -7.34 -1.26
CA ALA A 188 23.39 -6.88 -0.20
C ALA A 188 22.99 -5.40 -0.37
N ARG A 189 23.98 -4.53 -0.56
CA ARG A 189 23.75 -3.10 -0.77
C ARG A 189 22.88 -2.81 -2.00
N ASN A 190 22.99 -3.61 -3.06
CA ASN A 190 22.17 -3.41 -4.25
C ASN A 190 20.73 -3.91 -4.04
N VAL A 191 20.52 -4.99 -3.30
CA VAL A 191 19.17 -5.39 -2.87
C VAL A 191 18.52 -4.29 -2.00
N ASP A 192 19.25 -3.72 -1.05
CA ASP A 192 18.75 -2.61 -0.21
C ASP A 192 18.39 -1.36 -1.04
N LYS A 193 19.18 -1.05 -2.09
CA LYS A 193 18.87 0.02 -3.04
C LYS A 193 17.60 -0.28 -3.83
N MET A 194 17.41 -1.52 -4.26
CA MET A 194 16.17 -1.93 -4.91
C MET A 194 14.97 -1.68 -3.97
N LEU A 195 15.06 -2.14 -2.71
CA LEU A 195 14.04 -1.90 -1.67
C LEU A 195 13.79 -0.43 -1.33
N SER A 196 14.79 0.42 -1.51
CA SER A 196 14.66 1.86 -1.33
C SER A 196 13.89 2.52 -2.47
N GLY A 197 13.94 1.95 -3.68
CA GLY A 197 13.30 2.48 -4.88
C GLY A 197 14.05 3.66 -5.51
N GLY A 198 13.38 4.34 -6.44
CA GLY A 198 13.91 5.52 -7.14
C GLY A 198 14.66 5.20 -8.44
N GLU A 199 15.28 6.22 -9.04
CA GLU A 199 15.90 6.14 -10.38
C GLU A 199 17.06 5.13 -10.45
N ALA A 200 17.75 4.88 -9.33
CA ALA A 200 18.86 3.95 -9.26
C ALA A 200 18.44 2.47 -9.16
N THR A 201 17.14 2.16 -9.06
CA THR A 201 16.63 0.79 -8.84
C THR A 201 17.05 -0.16 -9.97
N SER A 202 16.88 0.28 -11.24
CA SER A 202 17.25 -0.56 -12.40
C SER A 202 18.74 -0.87 -12.40
N GLN A 203 19.58 0.14 -12.19
CA GLN A 203 21.03 -0.03 -12.13
C GLN A 203 21.45 -0.94 -10.96
N ALA A 204 20.77 -0.82 -9.82
CA ALA A 204 21.01 -1.70 -8.67
C ALA A 204 20.67 -3.16 -8.99
N ALA A 205 19.57 -3.42 -9.70
CA ALA A 205 19.19 -4.77 -10.12
C ALA A 205 20.19 -5.37 -11.12
N ASP A 206 20.65 -4.61 -12.10
CA ASP A 206 21.69 -5.05 -13.04
C ASP A 206 22.98 -5.41 -12.30
N GLN A 207 23.39 -4.55 -11.36
CA GLN A 207 24.61 -4.76 -10.59
C GLN A 207 24.50 -5.93 -9.60
N PHE A 208 23.33 -6.12 -9.00
CA PHE A 208 23.01 -7.30 -8.19
C PHE A 208 23.16 -8.58 -9.02
N ASN A 209 22.52 -8.64 -10.20
CA ASN A 209 22.54 -9.83 -11.05
C ASN A 209 23.98 -10.20 -11.46
N LEU A 210 24.76 -9.20 -11.88
CA LEU A 210 26.17 -9.39 -12.23
C LEU A 210 27.00 -9.86 -11.04
N ASP A 211 26.89 -9.20 -9.88
CA ASP A 211 27.70 -9.54 -8.70
C ASP A 211 27.32 -10.93 -8.14
N ALA A 212 26.03 -11.28 -8.13
CA ALA A 212 25.54 -12.58 -7.69
C ALA A 212 25.99 -13.71 -8.63
N SER A 213 25.95 -13.48 -9.95
CA SER A 213 26.45 -14.42 -10.95
C SER A 213 27.96 -14.67 -10.80
N ILE A 214 28.75 -13.61 -10.59
CA ILE A 214 30.20 -13.74 -10.37
C ILE A 214 30.47 -14.47 -9.05
N PHE A 215 29.73 -14.13 -7.99
CA PHE A 215 29.91 -14.77 -6.68
C PHE A 215 29.64 -16.28 -6.77
N GLY A 216 28.48 -16.65 -7.32
CA GLY A 216 28.10 -18.06 -7.52
C GLY A 216 29.09 -18.80 -8.42
N GLY A 217 29.48 -18.21 -9.56
CA GLY A 217 30.45 -18.82 -10.47
C GLY A 217 31.81 -19.09 -9.84
N VAL A 218 32.36 -18.13 -9.09
CA VAL A 218 33.64 -18.30 -8.40
C VAL A 218 33.53 -19.31 -7.25
N LEU A 219 32.44 -19.30 -6.49
CA LEU A 219 32.19 -20.29 -5.44
C LEU A 219 32.15 -21.71 -6.01
N THR A 220 31.37 -21.92 -7.09
CA THR A 220 31.32 -23.19 -7.81
C THR A 220 32.70 -23.57 -8.37
N GLY A 221 33.43 -22.62 -8.97
CA GLY A 221 34.78 -22.84 -9.46
C GLY A 221 35.78 -23.24 -8.36
N MET A 222 35.65 -22.69 -7.15
CA MET A 222 36.42 -23.13 -5.98
C MET A 222 36.03 -24.53 -5.50
N LEU A 223 34.74 -24.87 -5.58
CA LEU A 223 34.21 -26.15 -5.13
C LEU A 223 34.52 -27.30 -6.12
N GLU A 224 34.46 -27.03 -7.42
CA GLU A 224 34.47 -28.06 -8.47
C GLU A 224 35.67 -27.93 -9.42
N GLY A 225 36.27 -26.74 -9.49
CA GLY A 225 37.26 -26.35 -10.49
C GLY A 225 36.59 -25.72 -11.71
N ASP A 226 37.20 -24.68 -12.24
CA ASP A 226 36.76 -24.02 -13.48
C ASP A 226 37.99 -23.66 -14.32
N LYS A 227 38.16 -24.36 -15.46
CA LYS A 227 39.29 -24.12 -16.37
C LYS A 227 39.17 -22.82 -17.15
N GLN A 228 37.95 -22.33 -17.40
CA GLN A 228 37.74 -21.09 -18.13
C GLN A 228 38.11 -19.88 -17.24
N LEU A 229 37.82 -19.98 -15.94
CA LEU A 229 38.20 -18.98 -14.95
C LEU A 229 39.60 -19.17 -14.35
N GLY A 230 40.32 -20.23 -14.73
CA GLY A 230 41.63 -20.56 -14.16
C GLY A 230 41.58 -20.99 -12.68
N LEU A 231 40.40 -21.38 -12.19
CA LEU A 231 40.19 -21.80 -10.81
C LEU A 231 40.46 -23.30 -10.66
N GLU A 232 41.45 -23.64 -9.84
CA GLU A 232 41.65 -25.02 -9.41
C GLU A 232 40.68 -25.39 -8.28
N ARG A 233 40.18 -26.62 -8.33
CA ARG A 233 39.36 -27.19 -7.27
C ARG A 233 40.12 -27.21 -5.94
N ILE A 234 39.54 -26.61 -4.91
CA ILE A 234 40.10 -26.64 -3.56
C ILE A 234 39.87 -28.02 -2.93
N LYS A 235 40.95 -28.69 -2.54
CA LYS A 235 40.94 -30.06 -1.99
C LYS A 235 41.15 -30.12 -0.47
N ASP A 236 41.66 -29.06 0.15
CA ASP A 236 41.90 -29.05 1.60
C ASP A 236 40.59 -29.16 2.37
N ALA A 237 40.51 -30.14 3.28
CA ALA A 237 39.27 -30.46 3.99
C ALA A 237 38.71 -29.31 4.83
N LYS A 238 39.55 -28.42 5.38
CA LYS A 238 39.08 -27.28 6.18
C LYS A 238 38.45 -26.22 5.29
N ALA A 239 39.14 -25.85 4.20
CA ALA A 239 38.60 -24.90 3.23
C ALA A 239 37.32 -25.43 2.58
N ARG A 240 37.25 -26.74 2.29
CA ARG A 240 36.03 -27.41 1.81
C ARG A 240 34.84 -27.18 2.73
N VAL A 241 35.00 -27.41 4.03
CA VAL A 241 33.92 -27.23 5.01
C VAL A 241 33.43 -25.78 5.02
N SER A 242 34.33 -24.80 4.97
CA SER A 242 33.96 -23.38 4.90
C SER A 242 33.26 -23.03 3.59
N LEU A 243 33.71 -23.54 2.45
CA LEU A 243 33.05 -23.31 1.15
C LEU A 243 31.64 -23.91 1.08
N GLU A 244 31.41 -25.09 1.65
CA GLU A 244 30.07 -25.69 1.73
C GLU A 244 29.13 -24.87 2.62
N ARG A 245 29.65 -24.30 3.72
CA ARG A 245 28.89 -23.38 4.57
C ARG A 245 28.55 -22.10 3.82
N ILE A 246 29.50 -21.53 3.10
CA ILE A 246 29.27 -20.37 2.23
C ILE A 246 28.19 -20.68 1.20
N ASN A 247 28.27 -21.85 0.55
CA ASN A 247 27.27 -22.29 -0.42
C ASN A 247 25.89 -22.34 0.21
N THR A 248 25.76 -22.97 1.38
CA THR A 248 24.48 -23.03 2.12
C THR A 248 23.94 -21.64 2.47
N LEU A 249 24.80 -20.72 2.91
CA LEU A 249 24.41 -19.36 3.28
C LEU A 249 23.97 -18.52 2.08
N PHE A 250 24.53 -18.79 0.90
CA PHE A 250 24.25 -18.04 -0.32
C PHE A 250 23.19 -18.70 -1.22
N ASP A 251 22.89 -19.98 -1.02
CA ASP A 251 22.05 -20.81 -1.88
C ASP A 251 20.69 -20.15 -2.18
N PHE A 252 20.05 -19.60 -1.15
CA PHE A 252 18.78 -18.90 -1.29
C PHE A 252 18.85 -17.71 -2.26
N VAL A 253 19.97 -16.97 -2.25
CA VAL A 253 20.18 -15.82 -3.14
C VAL A 253 20.56 -16.29 -4.53
N SER A 254 21.51 -17.23 -4.66
CA SER A 254 21.93 -17.75 -5.96
C SER A 254 20.83 -18.48 -6.72
N GLY A 255 19.97 -19.22 -6.02
CA GLY A 255 18.82 -19.92 -6.61
C GLY A 255 17.68 -18.99 -7.04
N SER A 256 17.74 -17.72 -6.63
CA SER A 256 16.68 -16.74 -6.79
C SER A 256 17.11 -15.52 -7.60
N VAL A 257 18.28 -15.53 -8.25
CA VAL A 257 18.85 -14.34 -8.90
C VAL A 257 17.89 -13.79 -9.96
N ASP A 258 17.35 -14.66 -10.82
CA ASP A 258 16.42 -14.27 -11.87
C ASP A 258 15.11 -13.71 -11.29
N ASP A 259 14.54 -14.38 -10.27
CA ASP A 259 13.32 -13.92 -9.60
C ASP A 259 13.50 -12.55 -8.92
N ILE A 260 14.66 -12.32 -8.29
CA ILE A 260 15.02 -11.05 -7.66
C ILE A 260 15.12 -9.94 -8.71
N PHE A 261 15.79 -10.24 -9.84
CA PHE A 261 15.93 -9.30 -10.94
C PHE A 261 14.57 -8.95 -11.54
N GLU A 262 13.72 -9.94 -11.79
CA GLU A 262 12.37 -9.78 -12.34
C GLU A 262 11.39 -9.09 -11.38
N ALA A 263 11.61 -9.17 -10.06
CA ALA A 263 10.79 -8.47 -9.07
C ALA A 263 11.12 -6.97 -8.96
N SER A 264 12.27 -6.52 -9.50
CA SER A 264 12.72 -5.13 -9.40
C SER A 264 11.73 -4.09 -9.97
N PRO A 265 11.17 -4.27 -11.19
CA PRO A 265 10.22 -3.32 -11.77
C PRO A 265 8.91 -3.23 -10.97
N ASP A 266 8.45 -4.36 -10.42
CA ASP A 266 7.22 -4.43 -9.64
C ASP A 266 7.32 -3.68 -8.33
N LEU A 267 8.48 -3.79 -7.67
CA LEU A 267 8.80 -3.01 -6.48
C LEU A 267 8.91 -1.51 -6.78
N LEU A 268 9.58 -1.13 -7.87
CA LEU A 268 9.65 0.26 -8.30
C LEU A 268 8.24 0.82 -8.55
N SER A 269 7.39 0.05 -9.21
CA SER A 269 5.99 0.39 -9.45
C SER A 269 5.22 0.59 -8.13
N ALA A 270 5.39 -0.32 -7.17
CA ALA A 270 4.76 -0.21 -5.85
C ALA A 270 5.24 1.00 -5.05
N LYS A 271 6.53 1.36 -5.11
CA LYS A 271 7.07 2.57 -4.47
C LYS A 271 6.49 3.83 -5.10
N ASN A 272 6.50 3.92 -6.43
CA ASN A 272 5.90 5.05 -7.14
C ASN A 272 4.40 5.17 -6.83
N ALA A 273 3.69 4.05 -6.69
CA ALA A 273 2.29 4.04 -6.28
C ALA A 273 2.10 4.58 -4.85
N ALA A 274 2.95 4.19 -3.90
CA ALA A 274 2.92 4.73 -2.54
C ALA A 274 3.17 6.24 -2.51
N ASP A 275 4.14 6.74 -3.28
CA ASP A 275 4.41 8.17 -3.45
C ASP A 275 3.22 8.90 -4.08
N GLY A 276 2.59 8.29 -5.09
CA GLY A 276 1.37 8.79 -5.70
C GLY A 276 0.20 8.91 -4.71
N ILE A 277 0.04 7.95 -3.80
CA ILE A 277 -0.95 8.02 -2.70
C ILE A 277 -0.63 9.19 -1.76
N LEU A 278 0.63 9.34 -1.35
CA LEU A 278 1.05 10.43 -0.45
C LEU A 278 0.81 11.81 -1.07
N ASN A 279 1.16 11.98 -2.35
CA ASN A 279 1.01 13.24 -3.08
C ASN A 279 -0.45 13.61 -3.35
N ASN A 280 -1.34 12.63 -3.47
CA ASN A 280 -2.77 12.87 -3.71
C ASN A 280 -3.60 12.93 -2.43
N SER A 281 -3.09 12.45 -1.29
CA SER A 281 -3.83 12.45 -0.02
C SER A 281 -4.30 13.85 0.41
N PRO A 282 -3.47 14.92 0.38
CA PRO A 282 -3.94 16.26 0.72
C PRO A 282 -5.09 16.75 -0.18
N LYS A 283 -5.02 16.46 -1.48
CA LYS A 283 -6.04 16.88 -2.46
C LYS A 283 -7.39 16.18 -2.23
N ILE A 284 -7.36 14.92 -1.79
CA ILE A 284 -8.58 14.20 -1.39
C ILE A 284 -9.16 14.81 -0.12
N LEU A 285 -8.33 15.17 0.87
CA LEU A 285 -8.82 15.84 2.09
C LEU A 285 -9.52 17.15 1.76
N ASP A 286 -8.90 17.99 0.92
CA ASP A 286 -9.49 19.27 0.49
C ASP A 286 -10.81 19.06 -0.25
N SER A 287 -10.84 18.11 -1.21
CA SER A 287 -12.05 17.80 -1.98
C SER A 287 -13.16 17.21 -1.10
N THR A 288 -12.81 16.40 -0.10
CA THR A 288 -13.77 15.84 0.86
C THR A 288 -14.34 16.94 1.75
N ASN A 289 -13.55 17.95 2.13
CA ASN A 289 -14.05 19.11 2.88
C ASN A 289 -15.03 19.93 2.05
N SER A 290 -14.74 20.19 0.78
CA SER A 290 -15.67 20.88 -0.12
C SER A 290 -17.01 20.16 -0.30
N VAL A 291 -17.02 18.82 -0.28
CA VAL A 291 -18.26 18.03 -0.33
C VAL A 291 -19.06 18.09 0.97
N VAL A 292 -18.44 18.45 2.10
CA VAL A 292 -19.12 18.60 3.39
C VAL A 292 -19.62 20.02 3.63
N GLU A 293 -18.90 21.02 3.09
CA GLU A 293 -19.19 22.45 3.29
C GLU A 293 -20.15 23.05 2.26
N GLY A 294 -20.34 22.39 1.12
CA GLY A 294 -21.24 22.80 0.03
C GLY A 294 -22.64 22.20 0.15
#